data_AF-A0A0C2ZNU9-F1
#
_entry.id   AF-A0A0C2ZNU9-F1
#
_cell.length_a   1.000
_cell.length_b   1.000
_cell.length_c   1.000
_cell.angle_alpha   90.00
_cell.angle_beta   90.00
_cell.angle_gamma   90.00
#
_symmetry.space_group_name_H-M   'P 1'
#
loop_
_entity.id
_entity.type
_entity.pdbx_description
1 polymer ?
#
loop_
_entity_poly.entity_id
_entity_poly.type
_entity_poly.pdbx_seq_one_letter_code
_entity_poly.pdbx_strand_id
1 'polypeptide(L)'
;MSAPPKPNTPAPSTGKCDWARATTDELKSGSDDEPEVYNMKVGKRKRCWQAKKEAKEKEARECQQREEAEHRAREEAVHLEREAAAVRRQEEADRQVREECRVKEERERQEKEATVRQEAAIKKATETAEKRAQGDTEERQAEAVKKVRAAEEMARQQEEAEASKQKSVATKKWAREENAVAGPSGMPGPGLWTGAECKWDPENKRQHACMQCARHKEKCEWLEVVGLVSGSGLGDVKGKGKAVATLPRAGKKKKCVKKSAVKVVNSDIEIVAKPSDTSGSGSGHALLQHMDRLILAVENLAEAQWYTASVCVASGMAVGTLVDKCNFLRFEGVGPGEEDEEEETDTEAVNQEAVEQEVTELQKEILEPQPSDDEM
;
A
#
# COMPACT_ATOMS: atom_id res chain seq x y z
N MET A 1 -7.93 47.31 -21.15
CA MET A 1 -6.57 47.87 -21.27
C MET A 1 -6.70 49.34 -21.63
N SER A 2 -6.79 50.21 -20.63
CA SER A 2 -6.99 51.66 -20.81
C SER A 2 -5.65 52.37 -20.80
N ALA A 3 -5.43 53.28 -21.75
CA ALA A 3 -4.17 54.00 -21.92
C ALA A 3 -3.92 55.01 -20.78
N PRO A 4 -2.67 55.17 -20.31
CA PRO A 4 -2.34 56.15 -19.27
C PRO A 4 -2.38 57.60 -19.82
N PRO A 5 -2.84 58.57 -19.01
CA PRO A 5 -2.98 59.96 -19.43
C PRO A 5 -1.62 60.66 -19.57
N LYS A 6 -1.48 61.47 -20.63
CA LYS A 6 -0.29 62.30 -20.92
C LYS A 6 -0.08 63.38 -19.85
N PRO A 7 1.15 63.57 -19.32
CA PRO A 7 1.44 64.69 -18.43
C PRO A 7 1.64 65.98 -19.22
N ASN A 8 0.82 67.00 -18.92
CA ASN A 8 0.99 68.35 -19.43
C ASN A 8 2.12 69.04 -18.64
N THR A 9 3.28 69.20 -19.27
CA THR A 9 4.39 70.00 -18.72
C THR A 9 4.09 71.49 -18.90
N PRO A 10 3.98 72.31 -17.83
CA PRO A 10 3.80 73.75 -17.97
C PRO A 10 5.09 74.43 -18.45
N ALA A 11 4.95 75.35 -19.41
CA ALA A 11 6.06 76.08 -20.00
C ALA A 11 6.68 77.08 -19.00
N PRO A 12 8.02 77.25 -18.98
CA PRO A 12 8.68 78.22 -18.12
C PRO A 12 8.37 79.66 -18.57
N SER A 13 7.76 80.44 -17.67
CA SER A 13 7.53 81.87 -17.84
C SER A 13 8.86 82.62 -17.76
N THR A 14 9.38 83.07 -18.90
CA THR A 14 10.55 83.95 -18.99
C THR A 14 10.15 85.39 -18.69
N GLY A 15 9.90 85.70 -17.41
CA GLY A 15 9.76 87.07 -16.94
C GLY A 15 11.14 87.74 -16.82
N LYS A 16 11.47 88.66 -17.72
CA LYS A 16 12.61 89.57 -17.57
C LYS A 16 12.31 90.56 -16.44
N CYS A 17 12.94 90.37 -15.28
CA CYS A 17 12.97 91.41 -14.26
C CYS A 17 14.11 92.39 -14.58
N ASP A 18 13.76 93.64 -14.84
CA ASP A 18 14.69 94.76 -15.07
C ASP A 18 15.34 95.19 -13.75
N TRP A 19 16.53 94.66 -13.47
CA TRP A 19 17.33 94.98 -12.27
C TRP A 19 18.08 96.33 -12.33
N ALA A 20 17.89 97.12 -13.38
CA ALA A 20 18.80 98.23 -13.72
C ALA A 20 18.50 99.59 -13.06
N ARG A 21 17.53 99.72 -12.13
CA ARG A 21 17.12 101.05 -11.62
C ARG A 21 17.18 101.30 -10.10
N ALA A 22 17.65 100.34 -9.30
CA ALA A 22 17.51 100.46 -7.83
C ALA A 22 18.76 100.91 -7.07
N THR A 23 19.92 101.16 -7.69
CA THR A 23 21.19 101.29 -6.94
C THR A 23 21.85 102.67 -6.91
N THR A 24 21.22 103.73 -7.42
CA THR A 24 21.91 105.03 -7.57
C THR A 24 21.75 106.05 -6.42
N ASP A 25 20.99 105.77 -5.35
CA ASP A 25 20.63 106.82 -4.36
C ASP A 25 21.16 106.63 -2.92
N GLU A 26 22.02 105.65 -2.63
CA GLU A 26 22.53 105.39 -1.25
C GLU A 26 24.02 105.71 -1.02
N LEU A 27 24.63 106.62 -1.80
CA LEU A 27 26.08 106.93 -1.69
C LEU A 27 26.43 108.23 -0.96
N LYS A 28 25.66 108.66 0.07
CA LYS A 28 25.94 109.91 0.81
C LYS A 28 25.83 109.86 2.34
N SER A 29 26.07 108.71 2.96
CA SER A 29 26.26 108.63 4.42
C SER A 29 27.71 108.28 4.75
N GLY A 30 28.54 109.31 4.92
CA GLY A 30 29.87 109.20 5.54
C GLY A 30 29.72 109.16 7.05
N SER A 31 30.02 108.01 7.65
CA SER A 31 30.07 107.81 9.10
C SER A 31 31.35 107.05 9.45
N ASP A 32 32.21 107.69 10.23
CA ASP A 32 33.51 107.22 10.73
C ASP A 32 33.42 106.08 11.80
N ASP A 33 32.34 105.29 11.80
CA ASP A 33 32.15 104.10 12.67
C ASP A 33 32.59 102.79 11.95
N GLU A 34 33.59 102.89 11.07
CA GLU A 34 34.01 101.84 10.14
C GLU A 34 34.49 100.51 10.79
N PRO A 35 35.28 100.50 11.88
CA PRO A 35 35.85 99.25 12.40
C PRO A 35 34.85 98.39 13.18
N GLU A 36 33.89 98.98 13.89
CA GLU A 36 32.87 98.22 14.64
C GLU A 36 31.84 97.57 13.72
N VAL A 37 31.39 98.30 12.69
CA VAL A 37 30.44 97.78 11.68
C VAL A 37 31.08 96.62 10.90
N TYR A 38 32.38 96.68 10.61
CA TYR A 38 33.11 95.59 9.95
C TYR A 38 33.17 94.34 10.85
N ASN A 39 33.56 94.48 12.12
CA ASN A 39 33.64 93.36 13.06
C ASN A 39 32.28 92.69 13.28
N MET A 40 31.19 93.47 13.37
CA MET A 40 29.84 92.92 13.48
C MET A 40 29.43 92.13 12.22
N LYS A 41 29.75 92.63 11.02
CA LYS A 41 29.48 91.93 9.74
C LYS A 41 30.26 90.63 9.62
N VAL A 42 31.55 90.61 9.98
CA VAL A 42 32.38 89.40 9.98
C VAL A 42 31.85 88.39 11.00
N GLY A 43 31.49 88.84 12.21
CA GLY A 43 30.87 88.00 13.23
C GLY A 43 29.55 87.36 12.78
N LYS A 44 28.67 88.13 12.13
CA LYS A 44 27.40 87.62 11.57
C LYS A 44 27.64 86.59 10.46
N ARG A 45 28.60 86.82 9.55
CA ARG A 45 28.94 85.86 8.49
C ARG A 45 29.52 84.57 9.06
N LYS A 46 30.37 84.65 10.09
CA LYS A 46 30.93 83.49 10.79
C LYS A 46 29.83 82.66 11.46
N ARG A 47 28.92 83.30 12.20
CA ARG A 47 27.76 82.62 12.83
C ARG A 47 26.85 81.96 11.79
N CYS A 48 26.55 82.67 10.69
CA CYS A 48 25.72 82.12 9.61
C CYS A 48 26.38 80.91 8.93
N TRP A 49 27.69 80.96 8.70
CA TRP A 49 28.43 79.83 8.11
C TRP A 49 28.44 78.62 9.04
N GLN A 50 28.64 78.83 10.35
CA GLN A 50 28.59 77.76 11.34
C GLN A 50 27.20 77.13 11.45
N ALA A 51 26.14 77.95 11.54
CA ALA A 51 24.76 77.46 11.55
C ALA A 51 24.42 76.67 10.28
N LYS A 52 24.90 77.11 9.10
CA LYS A 52 24.74 76.37 7.84
C LYS A 52 25.48 75.03 7.84
N LYS A 53 26.67 74.97 8.45
CA LYS A 53 27.44 73.73 8.58
C LYS A 53 26.71 72.74 9.50
N GLU A 54 26.25 73.20 10.67
CA GLU A 54 25.50 72.39 11.63
C GLU A 54 24.18 71.89 11.04
N ALA A 55 23.45 72.73 10.29
CA ALA A 55 22.21 72.34 9.63
C ALA A 55 22.45 71.22 8.59
N LYS A 56 23.52 71.34 7.77
CA LYS A 56 23.88 70.30 6.80
C LYS A 56 24.31 68.99 7.45
N GLU A 57 25.05 69.07 8.56
CA GLU A 57 25.45 67.89 9.30
C GLU A 57 24.24 67.18 9.93
N LYS A 58 23.29 67.95 10.47
CA LYS A 58 22.04 67.41 10.99
C LYS A 58 21.21 66.75 9.90
N GLU A 59 21.05 67.39 8.75
CA GLU A 59 20.36 66.83 7.58
C GLU A 59 21.02 65.52 7.11
N ALA A 60 22.35 65.48 7.03
CA ALA A 60 23.08 64.26 6.65
C ALA A 60 22.83 63.11 7.64
N ARG A 61 22.81 63.38 8.95
CA ARG A 61 22.51 62.37 9.97
C ARG A 61 21.07 61.86 9.89
N GLU A 62 20.11 62.76 9.66
CA GLU A 62 18.69 62.39 9.48
C GLU A 62 18.48 61.57 8.20
N CYS A 63 19.13 61.92 7.10
CA CYS A 63 19.13 61.14 5.87
C CYS A 63 19.69 59.73 6.10
N GLN A 64 20.85 59.62 6.78
CA GLN A 64 21.44 58.33 7.10
C GLN A 64 20.52 57.46 7.97
N GLN A 65 19.92 58.03 9.02
CA GLN A 65 18.96 57.31 9.87
C GLN A 65 17.74 56.82 9.09
N ARG A 66 17.25 57.62 8.13
CA ARG A 66 16.14 57.22 7.26
C ARG A 66 16.53 56.07 6.34
N GLU A 67 17.71 56.13 5.72
CA GLU A 67 18.20 55.05 4.86
C GLU A 67 18.41 53.75 5.64
N GLU A 68 18.97 53.82 6.85
CA GLU A 68 19.11 52.65 7.72
C GLU A 68 17.76 52.07 8.16
N ALA A 69 16.78 52.93 8.47
CA ALA A 69 15.43 52.47 8.81
C ALA A 69 14.73 51.83 7.61
N GLU A 70 14.88 52.40 6.40
CA GLU A 70 14.34 51.82 5.17
C GLU A 70 15.02 50.47 4.84
N HIS A 71 16.34 50.38 5.02
CA HIS A 71 17.07 49.13 4.84
C HIS A 71 16.57 48.03 5.78
N ARG A 72 16.44 48.34 7.08
CA ARG A 72 15.89 47.42 8.08
C ARG A 72 14.48 46.95 7.72
N ALA A 73 13.60 47.87 7.30
CA ALA A 73 12.24 47.53 6.88
C ALA A 73 12.22 46.59 5.65
N ARG A 74 13.15 46.77 4.70
CA ARG A 74 13.28 45.89 3.53
C ARG A 74 13.80 44.50 3.93
N GLU A 75 14.75 44.41 4.84
CA GLU A 75 15.27 43.14 5.35
C GLU A 75 14.19 42.36 6.12
N GLU A 76 13.44 43.03 6.99
CA GLU A 76 12.30 42.45 7.71
C GLU A 76 11.22 41.95 6.74
N ALA A 77 10.90 42.72 5.70
CA ALA A 77 9.94 42.29 4.67
C ALA A 77 10.40 41.01 3.94
N VAL A 78 11.68 40.91 3.58
CA VAL A 78 12.25 39.71 2.95
C VAL A 78 12.26 38.53 3.92
N HIS A 79 12.52 38.76 5.21
CA HIS A 79 12.45 37.73 6.23
C HIS A 79 11.03 37.15 6.34
N LEU A 80 10.02 38.01 6.49
CA LEU A 80 8.62 37.62 6.55
C LEU A 80 8.16 36.89 5.28
N GLU A 81 8.63 37.31 4.10
CA GLU A 81 8.32 36.60 2.85
C GLU A 81 8.89 35.17 2.84
N ARG A 82 10.10 34.97 3.36
CA ARG A 82 10.72 33.65 3.48
C ARG A 82 9.98 32.76 4.48
N GLU A 83 9.60 33.31 5.62
CA GLU A 83 8.80 32.59 6.62
C GLU A 83 7.43 32.19 6.06
N ALA A 84 6.73 33.12 5.39
CA ALA A 84 5.46 32.82 4.74
C ALA A 84 5.62 31.75 3.63
N ALA A 85 6.73 31.76 2.90
CA ALA A 85 7.04 30.72 1.93
C ALA A 85 7.31 29.36 2.60
N ALA A 86 7.98 29.33 3.75
CA ALA A 86 8.20 28.10 4.50
C ALA A 86 6.90 27.52 5.05
N VAL A 87 6.03 28.35 5.65
CA VAL A 87 4.69 27.94 6.11
C VAL A 87 3.86 27.35 4.98
N ARG A 88 3.84 28.00 3.80
CA ARG A 88 3.12 27.46 2.63
C ARG A 88 3.63 26.09 2.18
N ARG A 89 4.95 25.87 2.21
CA ARG A 89 5.52 24.55 1.88
C ARG A 89 5.13 23.50 2.90
N GLN A 90 5.11 23.86 4.18
CA GLN A 90 4.67 22.97 5.25
C GLN A 90 3.20 22.59 5.07
N GLU A 91 2.32 23.57 4.82
CA GLU A 91 0.89 23.32 4.60
C GLU A 91 0.63 22.42 3.37
N GLU A 92 1.43 22.58 2.31
CA GLU A 92 1.37 21.73 1.13
C GLU A 92 1.82 20.29 1.44
N ALA A 93 2.91 20.12 2.19
CA ALA A 93 3.36 18.81 2.64
C ALA A 93 2.30 18.12 3.52
N ASP A 94 1.73 18.83 4.50
CA ASP A 94 0.66 18.32 5.36
C ASP A 94 -0.62 17.98 4.57
N ARG A 95 -0.89 18.72 3.49
CA ARG A 95 -1.99 18.41 2.58
C ARG A 95 -1.72 17.12 1.81
N GLN A 96 -0.50 16.95 1.27
CA GLN A 96 -0.11 15.73 0.56
C GLN A 96 -0.19 14.50 1.46
N VAL A 97 0.30 14.57 2.71
CA VAL A 97 0.20 13.48 3.69
C VAL A 97 -1.27 13.12 3.95
N ARG A 98 -2.15 14.11 4.14
CA ARG A 98 -3.58 13.86 4.34
C ARG A 98 -4.25 13.22 3.14
N GLU A 99 -3.85 13.59 1.92
CA GLU A 99 -4.37 12.97 0.70
C GLU A 99 -3.89 11.52 0.56
N GLU A 100 -2.61 11.25 0.82
CA GLU A 100 -2.06 9.89 0.82
C GLU A 100 -2.75 8.99 1.86
N CYS A 101 -3.00 9.50 3.07
CA CYS A 101 -3.77 8.80 4.09
C CYS A 101 -5.18 8.41 3.59
N ARG A 102 -5.88 9.33 2.92
CA ARG A 102 -7.22 9.05 2.35
C ARG A 102 -7.17 7.99 1.26
N VAL A 103 -6.18 8.07 0.37
CA VAL A 103 -5.99 7.06 -0.69
C VAL A 103 -5.70 5.68 -0.09
N LYS A 104 -4.89 5.61 0.97
CA LYS A 104 -4.60 4.36 1.68
C LYS A 104 -5.85 3.77 2.36
N GLU A 105 -6.64 4.60 3.03
CA GLU A 105 -7.89 4.20 3.66
C GLU A 105 -8.92 3.69 2.63
N GLU A 106 -9.06 4.39 1.50
CA GLU A 106 -9.96 3.95 0.43
C GLU A 106 -9.53 2.61 -0.16
N ARG A 107 -8.22 2.41 -0.35
CA ARG A 107 -7.67 1.13 -0.82
C ARG A 107 -7.96 0.00 0.16
N GLU A 108 -7.76 0.22 1.46
CA GLU A 108 -8.08 -0.75 2.51
C GLU A 108 -9.58 -1.08 2.52
N ARG A 109 -10.45 -0.07 2.34
CA ARG A 109 -11.89 -0.27 2.23
C ARG A 109 -12.25 -1.13 1.02
N GLN A 110 -11.64 -0.87 -0.14
CA GLN A 110 -11.85 -1.66 -1.36
C GLN A 110 -11.38 -3.11 -1.19
N GLU A 111 -10.26 -3.33 -0.51
CA GLU A 111 -9.74 -4.67 -0.20
C GLU A 111 -10.69 -5.43 0.73
N LYS A 112 -11.16 -4.78 1.81
CA LYS A 112 -12.18 -5.35 2.71
C LYS A 112 -13.46 -5.69 1.96
N GLU A 113 -13.93 -4.82 1.07
CA GLU A 113 -15.12 -5.07 0.25
C GLU A 113 -14.90 -6.24 -0.73
N ALA A 114 -13.72 -6.35 -1.34
CA ALA A 114 -13.37 -7.46 -2.21
C ALA A 114 -13.35 -8.79 -1.47
N THR A 115 -12.80 -8.82 -0.25
CA THR A 115 -12.79 -10.00 0.62
C THR A 115 -14.22 -10.42 0.99
N VAL A 116 -15.08 -9.50 1.41
CA VAL A 116 -16.49 -9.78 1.71
C VAL A 116 -17.24 -10.34 0.49
N ARG A 117 -16.98 -9.79 -0.71
CA ARG A 117 -17.57 -10.31 -1.95
C ARG A 117 -17.07 -11.72 -2.27
N GLN A 118 -15.79 -12.01 -2.05
CA GLN A 118 -15.22 -13.33 -2.24
C GLN A 118 -15.83 -14.35 -1.26
N GLU A 119 -15.96 -14.01 0.02
CA GLU A 119 -16.62 -14.85 1.02
C GLU A 119 -18.08 -15.14 0.67
N ALA A 120 -18.82 -14.11 0.22
CA ALA A 120 -20.19 -14.29 -0.24
C ALA A 120 -20.28 -15.23 -1.47
N ALA A 121 -19.32 -15.13 -2.40
CA ALA A 121 -19.25 -16.02 -3.56
C ALA A 121 -18.95 -17.48 -3.16
N ILE A 122 -18.00 -17.68 -2.23
CA ILE A 122 -17.67 -19.00 -1.69
C ILE A 122 -18.90 -19.60 -1.00
N LYS A 123 -19.56 -18.83 -0.11
CA LYS A 123 -20.77 -19.28 0.60
C LYS A 123 -21.89 -19.68 -0.35
N LYS A 124 -22.10 -18.92 -1.42
CA LYS A 124 -23.11 -19.25 -2.45
C LYS A 124 -22.74 -20.51 -3.23
N ALA A 125 -21.45 -20.70 -3.53
CA ALA A 125 -20.98 -21.90 -4.20
C ALA A 125 -21.13 -23.15 -3.32
N THR A 126 -20.82 -23.05 -2.02
CA THR A 126 -20.99 -24.16 -1.07
C THR A 126 -22.46 -24.51 -0.87
N GLU A 127 -23.34 -23.52 -0.71
CA GLU A 127 -24.79 -23.75 -0.61
C GLU A 127 -25.36 -24.43 -1.87
N THR A 128 -24.89 -24.03 -3.05
CA THR A 128 -25.29 -24.65 -4.31
C THR A 128 -24.79 -26.08 -4.44
N ALA A 129 -23.56 -26.36 -3.98
CA ALA A 129 -22.99 -27.70 -3.97
C ALA A 129 -23.72 -28.63 -2.99
N GLU A 130 -24.09 -28.13 -1.81
CA GLU A 130 -24.88 -28.84 -0.81
C GLU A 130 -26.28 -29.20 -1.35
N LYS A 131 -26.97 -28.25 -1.99
CA LYS A 131 -28.27 -28.50 -2.64
C LYS A 131 -28.18 -29.58 -3.73
N ARG A 132 -27.09 -29.61 -4.51
CA ARG A 132 -26.86 -30.66 -5.51
C ARG A 132 -26.62 -32.02 -4.85
N ALA A 133 -25.79 -32.06 -3.81
CA ALA A 133 -25.52 -33.29 -3.07
C ALA A 133 -26.81 -33.85 -2.43
N GLN A 134 -27.66 -33.00 -1.87
CA GLN A 134 -28.97 -33.40 -1.35
C GLN A 134 -29.85 -33.97 -2.47
N GLY A 135 -29.97 -33.28 -3.61
CA GLY A 135 -30.73 -33.76 -4.76
C GLY A 135 -30.24 -35.13 -5.27
N ASP A 136 -28.93 -35.34 -5.37
CA ASP A 136 -28.35 -36.62 -5.77
C ASP A 136 -28.66 -37.74 -4.78
N THR A 137 -28.68 -37.44 -3.47
CA THR A 137 -29.06 -38.44 -2.45
C THR A 137 -30.54 -38.78 -2.48
N GLU A 138 -31.43 -37.79 -2.67
CA GLU A 138 -32.86 -38.00 -2.82
C GLU A 138 -33.18 -38.81 -4.09
N GLU A 139 -32.50 -38.52 -5.21
CA GLU A 139 -32.63 -39.28 -6.45
C GLU A 139 -32.20 -40.74 -6.27
N ARG A 140 -31.05 -40.99 -5.63
CA ARG A 140 -30.58 -42.36 -5.34
C ARG A 140 -31.54 -43.12 -4.41
N GLN A 141 -32.10 -42.45 -3.40
CA GLN A 141 -33.11 -43.06 -2.53
C GLN A 141 -34.37 -43.42 -3.31
N ALA A 142 -34.87 -42.53 -4.18
CA ALA A 142 -36.02 -42.80 -5.02
C ALA A 142 -35.77 -43.96 -6.00
N GLU A 143 -34.57 -44.04 -6.59
CA GLU A 143 -34.17 -45.16 -7.45
C GLU A 143 -34.09 -46.49 -6.67
N ALA A 144 -33.53 -46.48 -5.46
CA ALA A 144 -33.46 -47.66 -4.60
C ALA A 144 -34.87 -48.17 -4.24
N VAL A 145 -35.79 -47.27 -3.85
CA VAL A 145 -37.19 -47.62 -3.57
C VAL A 145 -37.88 -48.22 -4.79
N LYS A 146 -37.67 -47.65 -5.99
CA LYS A 146 -38.19 -48.22 -7.25
C LYS A 146 -37.65 -49.63 -7.50
N LYS A 147 -36.36 -49.88 -7.27
CA LYS A 147 -35.74 -51.22 -7.43
C LYS A 147 -36.31 -52.23 -6.43
N VAL A 148 -36.51 -51.85 -5.17
CA VAL A 148 -37.13 -52.71 -4.16
C VAL A 148 -38.56 -53.09 -4.55
N ARG A 149 -39.38 -52.11 -4.96
CA ARG A 149 -40.76 -52.38 -5.42
C ARG A 149 -40.79 -53.31 -6.64
N ALA A 150 -39.90 -53.11 -7.62
CA ALA A 150 -39.81 -53.98 -8.79
C ALA A 150 -39.40 -55.43 -8.42
N ALA A 151 -38.48 -55.59 -7.45
CA ALA A 151 -38.08 -56.90 -6.97
C ALA A 151 -39.23 -57.61 -6.21
N GLU A 152 -39.99 -56.87 -5.40
CA GLU A 152 -41.18 -57.38 -4.71
C GLU A 152 -42.27 -57.82 -5.69
N GLU A 153 -42.51 -57.05 -6.75
CA GLU A 153 -43.45 -57.42 -7.81
C GLU A 153 -43.01 -58.68 -8.56
N MET A 154 -41.72 -58.80 -8.89
CA MET A 154 -41.18 -60.02 -9.51
C MET A 154 -41.30 -61.25 -8.60
N ALA A 155 -41.06 -61.09 -7.29
CA ALA A 155 -41.23 -62.18 -6.32
C ALA A 155 -42.70 -62.65 -6.27
N ARG A 156 -43.66 -61.73 -6.29
CA ARG A 156 -45.09 -62.05 -6.42
C ARG A 156 -45.41 -62.81 -7.70
N GLN A 157 -44.92 -62.34 -8.85
CA GLN A 157 -45.15 -63.03 -10.13
C GLN A 157 -44.57 -64.45 -10.12
N GLN A 158 -43.41 -64.65 -9.50
CA GLN A 158 -42.82 -65.96 -9.35
C GLN A 158 -43.66 -66.88 -8.46
N GLU A 159 -44.15 -66.38 -7.32
CA GLU A 159 -45.03 -67.13 -6.42
C GLU A 159 -46.34 -67.53 -7.14
N GLU A 160 -46.95 -66.61 -7.89
CA GLU A 160 -48.14 -66.89 -8.71
C GLU A 160 -47.87 -67.95 -9.80
N ALA A 161 -46.70 -67.87 -10.46
CA ALA A 161 -46.30 -68.84 -11.47
C ALA A 161 -46.04 -70.23 -10.86
N GLU A 162 -45.43 -70.29 -9.66
CA GLU A 162 -45.23 -71.52 -8.91
C GLU A 162 -46.57 -72.13 -8.44
N ALA A 163 -47.49 -71.30 -7.93
CA ALA A 163 -48.84 -71.72 -7.58
C ALA A 163 -49.62 -72.25 -8.80
N SER A 164 -49.48 -71.60 -9.96
CA SER A 164 -50.06 -72.04 -11.23
C SER A 164 -49.47 -73.38 -11.70
N LYS A 165 -48.13 -73.56 -11.57
CA LYS A 165 -47.47 -74.84 -11.84
C LYS A 165 -48.03 -75.95 -10.95
N GLN A 166 -48.18 -75.71 -9.64
CA GLN A 166 -48.77 -76.69 -8.73
C GLN A 166 -50.21 -77.06 -9.12
N LYS A 167 -51.03 -76.07 -9.50
CA LYS A 167 -52.37 -76.30 -10.06
C LYS A 167 -52.30 -77.21 -11.30
N SER A 168 -51.45 -76.88 -12.27
CA SER A 168 -51.30 -77.67 -13.50
C SER A 168 -50.81 -79.11 -13.24
N VAL A 169 -49.94 -79.32 -12.25
CA VAL A 169 -49.48 -80.66 -11.85
C VAL A 169 -50.61 -81.48 -11.24
N ALA A 170 -51.47 -80.86 -10.43
CA ALA A 170 -52.67 -81.51 -9.91
C ALA A 170 -53.65 -81.87 -11.04
N THR A 171 -53.90 -80.96 -11.98
CA THR A 171 -54.77 -81.22 -13.15
C THR A 171 -54.17 -82.28 -14.09
N LYS A 172 -52.84 -82.30 -14.25
CA LYS A 172 -52.13 -83.26 -15.10
C LYS A 172 -52.03 -84.65 -14.46
N LYS A 173 -51.97 -84.75 -13.12
CA LYS A 173 -52.15 -86.03 -12.41
C LYS A 173 -53.53 -86.62 -12.71
N TRP A 174 -54.56 -85.78 -12.73
CA TRP A 174 -55.92 -86.18 -13.11
C TRP A 174 -55.99 -86.64 -14.58
N ALA A 175 -55.40 -85.89 -15.50
CA ALA A 175 -55.33 -86.28 -16.92
C ALA A 175 -54.48 -87.53 -17.18
N ARG A 176 -53.49 -87.85 -16.33
CA ARG A 176 -52.67 -89.08 -16.45
C ARG A 176 -53.41 -90.31 -15.93
N GLU A 177 -54.34 -90.14 -15.00
CA GLU A 177 -55.27 -91.19 -14.57
C GLU A 177 -56.29 -91.50 -15.68
N GLU A 178 -56.70 -90.48 -16.47
CA GLU A 178 -57.60 -90.66 -17.61
C GLU A 178 -56.92 -91.20 -18.89
N ASN A 179 -55.62 -90.95 -19.09
CA ASN A 179 -54.87 -91.37 -20.29
C ASN A 179 -54.14 -92.73 -20.17
N ALA A 180 -54.43 -93.55 -19.15
CA ALA A 180 -53.88 -94.90 -19.04
C ALA A 180 -54.38 -95.90 -20.13
N VAL A 181 -55.19 -95.45 -21.10
CA VAL A 181 -55.81 -96.26 -22.16
C VAL A 181 -55.24 -95.97 -23.58
N ALA A 182 -54.24 -95.10 -23.75
CA ALA A 182 -53.65 -94.87 -25.07
C ALA A 182 -52.11 -94.90 -25.06
N GLY A 183 -51.55 -95.94 -25.69
CA GLY A 183 -50.12 -96.18 -25.81
C GLY A 183 -49.37 -95.15 -26.67
N PRO A 184 -48.04 -95.02 -26.49
CA PRO A 184 -47.24 -93.99 -27.16
C PRO A 184 -46.86 -94.41 -28.59
N SER A 185 -47.12 -93.52 -29.54
CA SER A 185 -46.71 -93.65 -30.95
C SER A 185 -46.10 -92.32 -31.42
N GLY A 186 -44.90 -92.38 -32.00
CA GLY A 186 -44.28 -91.31 -32.82
C GLY A 186 -43.23 -90.48 -32.07
N MET A 187 -41.94 -90.79 -32.21
CA MET A 187 -40.98 -90.30 -33.24
C MET A 187 -40.25 -88.98 -32.84
N PRO A 188 -38.91 -88.98 -32.78
CA PRO A 188 -38.11 -87.79 -32.53
C PRO A 188 -37.89 -87.00 -33.83
N GLY A 189 -38.40 -85.75 -33.86
CA GLY A 189 -38.20 -84.80 -34.95
C GLY A 189 -37.04 -83.82 -34.70
N PRO A 190 -36.44 -83.25 -35.76
CA PRO A 190 -35.06 -82.76 -35.77
C PRO A 190 -34.90 -81.34 -35.23
N GLY A 191 -33.72 -81.08 -34.65
CA GLY A 191 -33.30 -79.76 -34.18
C GLY A 191 -33.29 -78.71 -35.29
N LEU A 192 -34.09 -77.66 -35.08
CA LEU A 192 -34.02 -76.41 -35.83
C LEU A 192 -33.18 -75.42 -35.02
N TRP A 193 -31.94 -75.24 -35.46
CA TRP A 193 -31.13 -74.09 -35.11
C TRP A 193 -31.71 -72.88 -35.84
N THR A 194 -32.46 -72.04 -35.15
CA THR A 194 -32.81 -70.70 -35.64
C THR A 194 -31.57 -69.82 -35.50
N GLY A 195 -30.82 -69.70 -36.59
CA GLY A 195 -29.86 -68.62 -36.78
C GLY A 195 -30.59 -67.29 -36.74
N ALA A 196 -30.28 -66.45 -35.76
CA ALA A 196 -30.75 -65.08 -35.72
C ALA A 196 -29.94 -64.26 -36.73
N GLU A 197 -30.59 -63.81 -37.81
CA GLU A 197 -30.03 -62.82 -38.72
C GLU A 197 -29.83 -61.50 -37.98
N CYS A 198 -28.58 -61.06 -37.89
CA CYS A 198 -28.24 -59.75 -37.37
C CYS A 198 -28.50 -58.71 -38.47
N LYS A 199 -29.64 -58.01 -38.37
CA LYS A 199 -29.91 -56.86 -39.23
C LYS A 199 -28.92 -55.73 -38.90
N TRP A 200 -28.14 -55.37 -39.90
CA TRP A 200 -27.34 -54.15 -39.93
C TRP A 200 -28.27 -52.94 -39.91
N ASP A 201 -28.11 -52.08 -38.90
CA ASP A 201 -28.77 -50.78 -38.84
C ASP A 201 -27.73 -49.70 -39.22
N PRO A 202 -27.81 -49.07 -40.41
CA PRO A 202 -26.76 -48.18 -40.92
C PRO A 202 -26.65 -46.82 -40.20
N GLU A 203 -27.57 -46.49 -39.28
CA GLU A 203 -27.61 -45.17 -38.64
C GLU A 203 -26.98 -45.08 -37.24
N ASN A 204 -26.63 -46.21 -36.60
CA ASN A 204 -26.14 -46.20 -35.21
C ASN A 204 -24.62 -46.43 -35.11
N LYS A 205 -23.83 -45.36 -35.25
CA LYS A 205 -22.35 -45.41 -35.32
C LYS A 205 -21.62 -45.52 -33.97
N ARG A 206 -22.28 -45.72 -32.81
CA ARG A 206 -21.59 -45.54 -31.50
C ARG A 206 -21.81 -46.55 -30.38
N GLN A 207 -22.34 -47.75 -30.62
CA GLN A 207 -22.30 -48.82 -29.60
C GLN A 207 -22.00 -50.18 -30.22
N HIS A 208 -20.74 -50.61 -30.18
CA HIS A 208 -20.32 -51.97 -30.51
C HIS A 208 -20.26 -52.83 -29.25
N ALA A 209 -21.36 -53.52 -28.94
CA ALA A 209 -21.31 -54.71 -28.11
C ALA A 209 -21.73 -55.90 -28.98
N CYS A 210 -20.74 -56.54 -29.62
CA CYS A 210 -20.96 -57.82 -30.29
C CYS A 210 -21.29 -58.87 -29.23
N MET A 211 -22.48 -59.48 -29.31
CA MET A 211 -22.93 -60.52 -28.38
C MET A 211 -22.03 -61.77 -28.35
N GLN A 212 -21.19 -61.99 -29.38
CA GLN A 212 -20.19 -63.06 -29.34
C GLN A 212 -18.98 -62.72 -28.46
N CYS A 213 -18.59 -61.45 -28.36
CA CYS A 213 -17.47 -61.01 -27.51
C CYS A 213 -17.81 -61.07 -26.00
N ALA A 214 -19.09 -61.11 -25.63
CA ALA A 214 -19.49 -61.26 -24.23
C ALA A 214 -19.30 -62.69 -23.69
N ARG A 215 -19.18 -63.70 -24.56
CA ARG A 215 -19.11 -65.12 -24.14
C ARG A 215 -17.70 -65.67 -24.02
N HIS A 216 -16.72 -65.07 -24.70
CA HIS A 216 -15.32 -65.43 -24.54
C HIS A 216 -14.62 -64.32 -23.77
N LYS A 217 -14.23 -64.57 -22.51
CA LYS A 217 -13.44 -63.67 -21.65
C LYS A 217 -11.98 -63.52 -22.16
N GLU A 218 -11.77 -63.41 -23.46
CA GLU A 218 -10.48 -63.05 -24.04
C GLU A 218 -10.49 -61.57 -24.36
N LYS A 219 -9.47 -60.87 -23.84
CA LYS A 219 -9.31 -59.42 -23.97
C LYS A 219 -9.12 -59.10 -25.46
N CYS A 220 -10.09 -58.41 -26.06
CA CYS A 220 -9.86 -57.77 -27.34
C CYS A 220 -8.92 -56.58 -27.11
N GLU A 221 -7.64 -56.74 -27.44
CA GLU A 221 -6.70 -55.62 -27.54
C GLU A 221 -7.12 -54.76 -28.74
N TRP A 222 -7.70 -53.60 -28.46
CA TRP A 222 -7.86 -52.58 -29.48
C TRP A 222 -6.57 -51.76 -29.55
N LEU A 223 -6.08 -51.60 -30.78
CA LEU A 223 -4.98 -50.73 -31.12
C LEU A 223 -5.39 -49.28 -30.81
N GLU A 224 -4.73 -48.64 -29.85
CA GLU A 224 -4.86 -47.20 -29.59
C GLU A 224 -4.42 -46.41 -30.83
N VAL A 225 -5.39 -45.95 -31.62
CA VAL A 225 -5.14 -44.90 -32.60
C VAL A 225 -5.01 -43.58 -31.84
N VAL A 226 -3.76 -43.14 -31.70
CA VAL A 226 -3.35 -41.81 -31.23
C VAL A 226 -4.03 -40.74 -32.08
N GLY A 227 -5.06 -40.12 -31.53
CA GLY A 227 -5.68 -38.91 -32.05
C GLY A 227 -5.00 -37.67 -31.51
N LEU A 228 -4.08 -37.09 -32.28
CA LEU A 228 -3.51 -35.77 -32.02
C LEU A 228 -4.53 -34.66 -32.34
N VAL A 229 -4.98 -34.02 -31.27
CA VAL A 229 -5.25 -32.58 -31.03
C VAL A 229 -5.14 -31.60 -32.22
N SER A 230 -6.26 -30.86 -32.37
CA SER A 230 -6.45 -29.43 -32.66
C SER A 230 -5.68 -28.70 -33.77
N GLY A 231 -6.46 -28.08 -34.66
CA GLY A 231 -6.00 -27.02 -35.55
C GLY A 231 -7.16 -26.32 -36.27
N SER A 232 -8.09 -25.72 -35.52
CA SER A 232 -9.15 -24.89 -36.10
C SER A 232 -8.62 -23.48 -36.38
N GLY A 233 -8.38 -23.19 -37.64
CA GLY A 233 -8.07 -21.85 -38.13
C GLY A 233 -9.32 -20.95 -38.17
N LEU A 234 -9.13 -19.67 -37.85
CA LEU A 234 -10.07 -18.61 -38.17
C LEU A 234 -9.29 -17.32 -38.44
N GLY A 235 -9.54 -16.71 -39.60
CA GLY A 235 -9.36 -15.27 -39.78
C GLY A 235 -8.15 -14.82 -40.59
N ASP A 236 -8.15 -15.13 -41.87
CA ASP A 236 -7.37 -14.47 -42.91
C ASP A 236 -7.91 -13.03 -43.11
N VAL A 237 -7.14 -11.99 -42.75
CA VAL A 237 -7.41 -10.60 -43.17
C VAL A 237 -6.17 -9.99 -43.78
N LYS A 238 -6.24 -9.96 -45.11
CA LYS A 238 -5.28 -9.45 -46.08
C LYS A 238 -5.21 -7.92 -46.04
N GLY A 239 -4.35 -7.38 -45.17
CA GLY A 239 -4.00 -5.95 -45.12
C GLY A 239 -2.63 -5.68 -45.71
N LYS A 240 -2.59 -5.26 -46.97
CA LYS A 240 -1.40 -4.86 -47.72
C LYS A 240 -0.93 -3.47 -47.23
N GLY A 241 0.17 -3.40 -46.47
CA GLY A 241 0.80 -2.15 -46.05
C GLY A 241 2.32 -2.27 -46.14
N LYS A 242 2.90 -1.70 -47.19
CA LYS A 242 4.35 -1.62 -47.42
C LYS A 242 5.01 -0.85 -46.27
N ALA A 243 6.02 -1.43 -45.62
CA ALA A 243 7.04 -0.68 -44.90
C ALA A 243 8.42 -1.14 -45.38
N VAL A 244 9.11 -0.20 -46.01
CA VAL A 244 10.46 -0.29 -46.53
C VAL A 244 11.44 -0.41 -45.36
N ALA A 245 12.44 -1.26 -45.56
CA ALA A 245 13.56 -1.49 -44.67
C ALA A 245 14.40 -0.23 -44.44
N THR A 246 14.80 0.02 -43.20
CA THR A 246 16.20 0.37 -42.90
C THR A 246 16.56 -0.09 -41.48
N LEU A 247 17.50 -1.02 -41.41
CA LEU A 247 18.25 -1.40 -40.21
C LEU A 247 19.07 -0.17 -39.74
N PRO A 248 19.33 -0.02 -38.44
CA PRO A 248 20.71 -0.28 -38.06
C PRO A 248 20.86 -1.15 -36.81
N ARG A 249 21.90 -1.97 -36.90
CA ARG A 249 22.48 -2.75 -35.82
C ARG A 249 22.91 -1.85 -34.66
N ALA A 250 22.54 -2.24 -33.45
CA ALA A 250 23.34 -1.99 -32.25
C ALA A 250 23.10 -3.15 -31.28
N GLY A 251 24.07 -4.05 -31.20
CA GLY A 251 24.03 -5.22 -30.32
C GLY A 251 24.08 -4.81 -28.86
N LYS A 252 23.00 -5.05 -28.12
CA LYS A 252 23.02 -5.05 -26.65
C LYS A 252 23.57 -6.39 -26.16
N LYS A 253 24.85 -6.33 -25.78
CA LYS A 253 25.59 -7.32 -24.99
C LYS A 253 24.75 -7.70 -23.75
N LYS A 254 24.23 -8.93 -23.69
CA LYS A 254 23.67 -9.49 -22.45
C LYS A 254 24.82 -9.77 -21.50
N LYS A 255 24.97 -8.95 -20.44
CA LYS A 255 25.81 -9.29 -19.30
C LYS A 255 25.12 -10.43 -18.55
N CYS A 256 25.75 -11.61 -18.54
CA CYS A 256 25.41 -12.67 -17.61
C CYS A 256 25.61 -12.13 -16.19
N VAL A 257 24.53 -12.07 -15.42
CA VAL A 257 24.60 -11.82 -13.98
C VAL A 257 25.20 -13.07 -13.34
N LYS A 258 26.46 -12.97 -12.92
CA LYS A 258 27.10 -13.95 -12.04
C LYS A 258 26.30 -13.93 -10.73
N LYS A 259 25.70 -15.07 -10.37
CA LYS A 259 25.17 -15.32 -9.03
C LYS A 259 26.31 -15.12 -8.02
N SER A 260 26.29 -13.99 -7.31
CA SER A 260 27.08 -13.81 -6.10
C SER A 260 26.34 -14.50 -4.96
N ALA A 261 27.01 -15.46 -4.33
CA ALA A 261 26.57 -16.05 -3.09
C ALA A 261 26.37 -14.95 -2.05
N VAL A 262 25.19 -14.97 -1.41
CA VAL A 262 24.88 -14.16 -0.23
C VAL A 262 25.83 -14.60 0.88
N LYS A 263 26.87 -13.81 1.14
CA LYS A 263 27.53 -13.81 2.44
C LYS A 263 26.63 -12.99 3.36
N VAL A 264 26.01 -13.67 4.32
CA VAL A 264 25.45 -13.05 5.51
C VAL A 264 26.62 -12.34 6.19
N VAL A 265 26.57 -11.01 6.21
CA VAL A 265 27.51 -10.17 6.94
C VAL A 265 26.88 -9.94 8.32
N ASN A 266 27.38 -10.66 9.33
CA ASN A 266 27.21 -10.23 10.72
C ASN A 266 27.88 -8.86 10.83
N SER A 267 27.06 -7.85 11.14
CA SER A 267 27.48 -6.47 11.23
C SER A 267 27.93 -6.18 12.65
N ASP A 268 29.10 -6.71 13.02
CA ASP A 268 29.85 -6.18 14.16
C ASP A 268 30.43 -4.84 13.72
N ILE A 269 29.75 -3.75 14.09
CA ILE A 269 30.18 -2.38 13.82
C ILE A 269 31.30 -2.07 14.83
N GLU A 270 32.53 -2.48 14.51
CA GLU A 270 33.73 -2.02 15.18
C GLU A 270 34.08 -0.62 14.63
N ILE A 271 33.69 0.43 15.37
CA ILE A 271 33.98 1.83 15.03
C ILE A 271 35.47 2.09 15.32
N VAL A 272 36.35 1.74 14.38
CA VAL A 272 37.76 2.16 14.43
C VAL A 272 37.89 3.54 13.78
N ALA A 273 37.72 4.59 14.59
CA ALA A 273 37.99 5.97 14.18
C ALA A 273 39.51 6.22 14.20
N LYS A 274 40.14 6.18 13.03
CA LYS A 274 41.51 6.68 12.83
C LYS A 274 41.44 8.13 12.32
N PRO A 275 41.84 9.15 13.10
CA PRO A 275 41.90 10.52 12.61
C PRO A 275 43.08 10.65 11.64
N SER A 276 42.81 11.14 10.43
CA SER A 276 43.85 11.45 9.44
C SER A 276 44.01 12.96 9.37
N ASP A 277 45.13 13.45 9.90
CA ASP A 277 45.51 14.85 9.93
C ASP A 277 45.85 15.35 8.52
N THR A 278 44.85 15.81 7.78
CA THR A 278 45.08 16.64 6.59
C THR A 278 44.22 17.90 6.67
N SER A 279 44.92 18.98 7.01
CA SER A 279 44.50 20.37 7.00
C SER A 279 43.95 20.77 5.63
N GLY A 280 42.72 21.29 5.61
CA GLY A 280 42.09 21.86 4.42
C GLY A 280 40.62 22.17 4.64
N SER A 281 40.35 23.39 5.12
CA SER A 281 39.05 24.05 5.29
C SER A 281 37.87 23.43 4.51
N GLY A 282 37.10 22.57 5.19
CA GLY A 282 35.91 21.90 4.66
C GLY A 282 35.15 21.09 5.74
N SER A 283 35.37 21.36 7.03
CA SER A 283 34.90 20.50 8.13
C SER A 283 33.41 20.66 8.47
N GLY A 284 32.77 21.76 8.06
CA GLY A 284 31.34 21.99 8.35
C GLY A 284 30.42 20.97 7.67
N HIS A 285 30.77 20.52 6.46
CA HIS A 285 29.91 19.61 5.71
C HIS A 285 30.03 18.15 6.20
N ALA A 286 31.20 17.76 6.70
CA ALA A 286 31.43 16.46 7.30
C ALA A 286 30.71 16.30 8.65
N LEU A 287 30.66 17.38 9.46
CA LEU A 287 29.92 17.39 10.73
C LEU A 287 28.41 17.24 10.50
N LEU A 288 27.85 17.97 9.52
CA LEU A 288 26.42 17.86 9.16
C LEU A 288 26.07 16.46 8.66
N GLN A 289 26.87 15.88 7.75
CA GLN A 289 26.66 14.49 7.32
C GLN A 289 26.76 13.48 8.47
N HIS A 290 27.59 13.74 9.48
CA HIS A 290 27.69 12.89 10.65
C HIS A 290 26.46 13.00 11.55
N MET A 291 25.91 14.20 11.72
CA MET A 291 24.65 14.43 12.46
C MET A 291 23.46 13.79 11.75
N ASP A 292 23.35 13.93 10.43
CA ASP A 292 22.27 13.30 9.65
C ASP A 292 22.29 11.77 9.79
N ARG A 293 23.48 11.16 9.81
CA ARG A 293 23.64 9.71 10.05
C ARG A 293 23.27 9.29 11.47
N LEU A 294 23.57 10.13 12.46
CA LEU A 294 23.19 9.90 13.87
C LEU A 294 21.68 10.00 14.07
N ILE A 295 21.03 11.01 13.49
CA ILE A 295 19.57 11.18 13.52
C ILE A 295 18.89 9.96 12.90
N LEU A 296 19.34 9.54 11.71
CA LEU A 296 18.80 8.37 11.04
C LEU A 296 19.02 7.08 11.86
N ALA A 297 20.14 6.94 12.56
CA ALA A 297 20.40 5.79 13.42
C ALA A 297 19.49 5.77 14.66
N VAL A 298 19.24 6.93 15.28
CA VAL A 298 18.34 7.07 16.44
C VAL A 298 16.89 6.81 16.03
N GLU A 299 16.45 7.33 14.88
CA GLU A 299 15.10 7.08 14.34
C GLU A 299 14.87 5.59 14.07
N ASN A 300 15.83 4.92 13.41
CA ASN A 300 15.75 3.47 13.17
C ASN A 300 15.74 2.66 14.48
N LEU A 301 16.48 3.09 15.51
CA LEU A 301 16.49 2.43 16.82
C LEU A 301 15.14 2.61 17.54
N ALA A 302 14.59 3.82 17.54
CA ALA A 302 13.30 4.11 18.14
C ALA A 302 12.17 3.34 17.42
N GLU A 303 12.21 3.26 16.10
CA GLU A 303 11.27 2.47 15.30
C GLU A 303 11.39 0.97 15.62
N ALA A 304 12.61 0.43 15.71
CA ALA A 304 12.82 -0.97 16.10
C ALA A 304 12.34 -1.26 17.54
N GLN A 305 12.57 -0.34 18.48
CA GLN A 305 12.05 -0.45 19.85
C GLN A 305 10.52 -0.40 19.89
N TRP A 306 9.91 0.47 19.08
CA TRP A 306 8.46 0.57 18.97
C TRP A 306 7.84 -0.70 18.38
N TYR A 307 8.41 -1.25 17.31
CA TYR A 307 7.96 -2.55 16.77
C TYR A 307 8.12 -3.68 17.78
N THR A 308 9.22 -3.70 18.53
CA THR A 308 9.44 -4.70 19.57
C THR A 308 8.36 -4.56 20.65
N ALA A 309 8.15 -3.35 21.19
CA ALA A 309 7.12 -3.09 22.18
C ALA A 309 5.71 -3.42 21.66
N SER A 310 5.39 -3.07 20.42
CA SER A 310 4.10 -3.37 19.79
C SER A 310 3.88 -4.87 19.63
N VAL A 311 4.92 -5.63 19.26
CA VAL A 311 4.85 -7.10 19.16
C VAL A 311 4.63 -7.72 20.55
N CYS A 312 5.25 -7.16 21.60
CA CYS A 312 5.10 -7.63 22.98
C CYS A 312 3.68 -7.42 23.52
N VAL A 313 3.13 -6.23 23.26
CA VAL A 313 1.74 -5.89 23.62
C VAL A 313 0.77 -6.80 22.86
N ALA A 314 1.00 -7.01 21.55
CA ALA A 314 0.15 -7.89 20.73
C ALA A 314 0.26 -9.37 21.14
N SER A 315 1.41 -9.82 21.66
CA SER A 315 1.62 -11.20 22.11
C SER A 315 1.20 -11.45 23.56
N GLY A 316 0.75 -10.41 24.30
CA GLY A 316 0.38 -10.54 25.72
C GLY A 316 1.55 -10.98 26.61
N MET A 317 2.79 -10.80 26.16
CA MET A 317 3.97 -11.11 26.98
C MET A 317 4.16 -9.96 27.97
N ALA A 318 4.03 -10.25 29.26
CA ALA A 318 4.34 -9.29 30.31
C ALA A 318 5.76 -8.76 30.10
N VAL A 319 5.90 -7.43 30.03
CA VAL A 319 7.16 -6.71 29.72
C VAL A 319 8.33 -7.18 30.60
N GLY A 320 8.06 -7.68 31.81
CA GLY A 320 9.05 -8.28 32.71
C GLY A 320 9.77 -9.52 32.13
N THR A 321 9.10 -10.36 31.33
CA THR A 321 9.72 -11.58 30.75
C THR A 321 10.69 -11.30 29.60
N LEU A 322 10.68 -10.09 29.03
CA LEU A 322 11.58 -9.71 27.93
C LEU A 322 12.80 -8.93 28.38
N VAL A 323 12.73 -8.17 29.47
CA VAL A 323 13.93 -7.58 30.09
C VAL A 323 14.91 -8.69 30.50
N ASP A 324 14.37 -9.80 31.03
CA ASP A 324 15.16 -10.97 31.41
C ASP A 324 15.74 -11.71 30.19
N LYS A 325 14.98 -11.81 29.09
CA LYS A 325 15.42 -12.44 27.83
C LYS A 325 16.37 -11.59 26.99
N CYS A 326 16.25 -10.27 27.06
CA CYS A 326 17.15 -9.32 26.40
C CYS A 326 18.49 -9.18 27.14
N ASN A 327 18.52 -9.38 28.46
CA ASN A 327 19.77 -9.54 29.22
C ASN A 327 20.49 -10.86 28.85
N PHE A 328 19.77 -11.91 28.49
CA PHE A 328 20.35 -13.20 28.10
C PHE A 328 21.11 -13.19 26.76
N LEU A 329 20.83 -12.21 25.88
CA LEU A 329 21.46 -12.12 24.55
C LEU A 329 22.63 -11.12 24.49
N ARG A 330 23.05 -10.57 25.62
CA ARG A 330 24.19 -9.64 25.70
C ARG A 330 25.15 -10.04 26.82
N PHE A 331 25.78 -11.21 26.69
CA PHE A 331 27.19 -11.50 27.05
C PHE A 331 27.41 -13.02 27.01
N GLU A 332 27.65 -13.56 25.82
CA GLU A 332 28.27 -14.89 25.68
C GLU A 332 29.79 -14.68 25.89
N GLY A 333 30.22 -14.48 27.14
CA GLY A 333 31.59 -14.05 27.40
C GLY A 333 32.09 -13.95 28.84
N VAL A 334 31.36 -14.43 29.86
CA VAL A 334 31.92 -14.67 31.21
C VAL A 334 31.22 -15.91 31.78
N GLY A 335 32.01 -16.91 32.18
CA GLY A 335 31.56 -18.27 32.50
C GLY A 335 30.73 -18.40 33.78
N PRO A 336 30.10 -19.57 33.99
CA PRO A 336 29.25 -19.83 35.13
C PRO A 336 30.11 -20.05 36.37
N GLY A 337 30.06 -19.10 37.30
CA GLY A 337 30.56 -19.25 38.67
C GLY A 337 29.39 -19.60 39.57
N GLU A 338 29.50 -20.78 40.19
CA GLU A 338 28.82 -21.31 41.38
C GLU A 338 27.55 -20.62 41.90
N GLU A 339 26.47 -21.40 41.84
CA GLU A 339 25.55 -21.70 42.95
C GLU A 339 25.44 -20.62 44.04
N ASP A 340 24.37 -19.83 43.98
CA ASP A 340 23.83 -19.18 45.18
C ASP A 340 22.30 -19.27 45.15
N GLU A 341 21.78 -19.35 46.37
CA GLU A 341 20.54 -19.97 46.79
C GLU A 341 19.26 -19.42 46.14
N GLU A 342 18.29 -20.31 45.98
CA GLU A 342 16.89 -20.01 45.67
C GLU A 342 16.30 -19.10 46.77
N GLU A 343 16.44 -17.77 46.62
CA GLU A 343 15.54 -16.83 47.29
C GLU A 343 14.21 -16.86 46.54
N GLU A 344 13.19 -17.47 47.17
CA GLU A 344 11.78 -17.29 46.83
C GLU A 344 11.46 -15.79 46.87
N THR A 345 11.65 -15.10 45.75
CA THR A 345 11.13 -13.75 45.58
C THR A 345 9.62 -13.87 45.51
N ASP A 346 8.99 -13.62 46.66
CA ASP A 346 7.56 -13.38 46.82
C ASP A 346 7.12 -12.44 45.70
N THR A 347 6.42 -12.98 44.71
CA THR A 347 5.77 -12.21 43.64
C THR A 347 4.65 -11.42 44.30
N GLU A 348 5.02 -10.29 44.91
CA GLU A 348 4.10 -9.30 45.41
C GLU A 348 3.21 -8.91 44.25
N ALA A 349 1.95 -9.32 44.32
CA ALA A 349 0.94 -9.05 43.30
C ALA A 349 0.76 -7.53 43.24
N VAL A 350 1.49 -6.89 42.32
CA VAL A 350 1.40 -5.45 42.08
C VAL A 350 -0.05 -5.13 41.79
N ASN A 351 -0.70 -4.47 42.73
CA ASN A 351 -2.11 -4.15 42.64
C ASN A 351 -2.29 -3.13 41.51
N GLN A 352 -2.77 -3.60 40.36
CA GLN A 352 -2.94 -2.82 39.14
C GLN A 352 -3.70 -1.50 39.38
N GLU A 353 -4.61 -1.51 40.35
CA GLU A 353 -5.39 -0.34 40.77
C GLU A 353 -4.51 0.75 41.40
N ALA A 354 -3.47 0.40 42.16
CA ALA A 354 -2.53 1.35 42.73
C ALA A 354 -1.67 2.03 41.64
N VAL A 355 -1.30 1.29 40.60
CA VAL A 355 -0.54 1.83 39.45
C VAL A 355 -1.41 2.77 38.62
N GLU A 356 -2.67 2.43 38.37
CA GLU A 356 -3.60 3.34 37.68
C GLU A 356 -3.87 4.62 38.49
N GLN A 357 -3.87 4.52 39.82
CA GLN A 357 -4.02 5.67 40.71
C GLN A 357 -2.80 6.60 40.68
N GLU A 358 -1.57 6.08 40.73
CA GLU A 358 -0.36 6.90 40.58
C GLU A 358 -0.28 7.57 39.20
N VAL A 359 -0.65 6.86 38.13
CA VAL A 359 -0.65 7.42 36.78
C VAL A 359 -1.67 8.56 36.66
N THR A 360 -2.84 8.44 37.28
CA THR A 360 -3.85 9.51 37.28
C THR A 360 -3.45 10.71 38.15
N GLU A 361 -2.68 10.48 39.21
CA GLU A 361 -2.11 11.55 40.05
C GLU A 361 -1.01 12.33 39.30
N LEU A 362 -0.07 11.63 38.64
CA LEU A 362 0.94 12.23 37.78
C LEU A 362 0.34 13.01 36.60
N GLN A 363 -0.75 12.51 36.00
CA GLN A 363 -1.43 13.23 34.93
C GLN A 363 -2.08 14.54 35.41
N LYS A 364 -2.54 14.60 36.67
CA LYS A 364 -3.06 15.83 37.27
C LYS A 364 -1.94 16.82 37.56
N GLU A 365 -0.80 16.35 38.07
CA GLU A 365 0.35 17.20 38.36
C GLU A 365 0.92 17.86 37.10
N ILE A 366 0.94 17.16 35.97
CA ILE A 366 1.42 17.70 34.68
C ILE A 366 0.42 18.67 34.05
N LEU A 367 -0.88 18.49 34.30
CA LEU A 367 -1.94 19.32 33.72
C LEU A 367 -2.30 20.55 34.57
N GLU A 368 -1.87 20.62 35.82
CA GLU A 368 -1.95 21.85 36.60
C GLU A 368 -0.85 22.83 36.16
N PRO A 369 -1.20 24.01 35.62
CA PRO A 369 -0.22 25.02 35.28
C PRO A 369 0.50 25.45 36.56
N GLN A 370 1.84 25.34 36.57
CA GLN A 370 2.64 25.97 37.61
C GLN A 370 2.22 27.44 37.73
N PRO A 371 1.94 27.94 38.94
CA PRO A 371 1.64 29.35 39.12
C PRO A 371 2.82 30.17 38.61
N SER A 372 2.56 31.04 37.65
CA SER A 372 3.57 31.95 37.09
C SER A 372 4.05 32.89 38.19
N ASP A 373 5.36 32.92 38.45
CA ASP A 373 6.08 33.78 39.42
C ASP A 373 6.01 35.29 39.11
N ASP A 374 4.94 35.78 38.46
CA ASP A 374 4.79 37.19 38.05
C ASP A 374 4.01 38.05 39.08
N GLU A 375 3.85 37.59 40.32
CA GLU A 375 3.44 38.42 41.47
C GLU A 375 4.41 38.29 42.65
N MET A 376 5.58 38.91 42.54
CA MET A 376 6.35 39.45 43.68
C MET A 376 7.09 40.73 43.34
#